data_AF-A0A2P5TIV5-F1
#
_entry.id   AF-A0A2P5TIV5-F1
#
_cell.length_a   1.000
_cell.length_b   1.000
_cell.length_c   1.000
_cell.angle_alpha   90.00
_cell.angle_beta   90.00
_cell.angle_gamma   90.00
#
_symmetry.space_group_name_H-M   'P 1'
#
loop_
_entity.id
_entity.type
_entity.pdbx_description
1 polymer ?
#
loop_
_entity_poly.entity_id
_entity_poly.type
_entity_poly.pdbx_seq_one_letter_code
_entity_poly.pdbx_strand_id
1 'polypeptide(L)'
;MKNQFARTLFSSTGGYAALVLRVPVGLILAAHGAQKLFGWFGGYGLEGTGQWLASIGLEPGYLMALLAGGAEFFGGLALVLGLLTRPAALVSAFTMLVAIFAVHIGNGLFMSNNGYEYALALFAVTLALAVQGAGRFALDKVLLERFGGAGNGLRTDA
;
A
#
# COMPACT_ATOMS: atom_id res chain seq x y z
N MET A 1 24.02 -8.08 -15.99
CA MET A 1 23.33 -6.92 -15.38
C MET A 1 21.79 -6.96 -15.48
N LYS A 2 21.17 -7.72 -16.40
CA LYS A 2 19.71 -7.63 -16.67
C LYS A 2 18.74 -8.11 -15.56
N ASN A 3 19.20 -8.75 -14.48
CA ASN A 3 18.30 -9.38 -13.49
C ASN A 3 18.42 -8.82 -12.06
N GLN A 4 19.20 -7.76 -11.82
CA GLN A 4 19.29 -7.17 -10.47
C GLN A 4 18.02 -6.41 -10.09
N PHE A 5 17.44 -5.66 -11.02
CA PHE A 5 16.20 -4.90 -10.76
C PHE A 5 15.02 -5.81 -10.40
N ALA A 6 14.80 -6.88 -11.17
CA ALA A 6 13.78 -7.88 -10.86
C ALA A 6 14.05 -8.56 -9.50
N ARG A 7 15.30 -8.93 -9.22
CA ARG A 7 15.67 -9.48 -7.91
C ARG A 7 15.37 -8.50 -6.78
N THR A 8 15.63 -7.21 -6.93
CA THR A 8 15.31 -6.21 -5.89
C THR A 8 13.81 -6.07 -5.68
N LEU A 9 13.02 -6.05 -6.77
CA LEU A 9 11.56 -5.91 -6.67
C LEU A 9 10.88 -7.10 -5.99
N PHE A 10 11.38 -8.31 -6.26
CA PHE A 10 10.72 -9.53 -5.80
C PHE A 10 11.44 -10.28 -4.66
N SER A 11 12.70 -9.94 -4.34
CA SER A 11 13.43 -10.58 -3.23
C SER A 11 12.81 -10.22 -1.88
N SER A 12 12.65 -11.26 -1.06
CA SER A 12 11.90 -11.18 0.18
C SER A 12 12.54 -12.07 1.25
N THR A 13 13.07 -11.41 2.29
CA THR A 13 13.67 -12.02 3.49
C THR A 13 12.68 -12.17 4.64
N GLY A 14 11.44 -11.66 4.52
CA GLY A 14 10.46 -11.66 5.62
C GLY A 14 9.84 -13.03 5.90
N GLY A 15 9.64 -13.37 7.17
CA GLY A 15 8.86 -14.54 7.62
C GLY A 15 7.37 -14.22 7.76
N TYR A 16 6.73 -14.76 8.81
CA TYR A 16 5.33 -14.46 9.16
C TYR A 16 5.10 -12.98 9.55
N ALA A 17 6.14 -12.26 9.99
CA ALA A 17 6.03 -10.86 10.38
C ALA A 17 5.50 -9.96 9.23
N ALA A 18 6.02 -10.12 8.02
CA ALA A 18 5.55 -9.35 6.86
C ALA A 18 4.09 -9.70 6.50
N LEU A 19 3.66 -10.95 6.72
CA LEU A 19 2.26 -11.35 6.54
C LEU A 19 1.32 -10.64 7.53
N VAL A 20 1.71 -10.61 8.81
CA VAL A 20 0.93 -9.97 9.88
C VAL A 20 0.86 -8.45 9.69
N LEU A 21 1.87 -7.83 9.07
CA LEU A 21 1.83 -6.41 8.74
C LEU A 21 1.01 -6.13 7.47
N ARG A 22 1.23 -6.90 6.39
CA ARG A 22 0.65 -6.60 5.08
C ARG A 22 -0.85 -6.82 5.02
N VAL A 23 -1.37 -7.87 5.67
CA VAL A 23 -2.79 -8.22 5.53
C VAL A 23 -3.69 -7.19 6.22
N PRO A 24 -3.51 -6.84 7.51
CA PRO A 24 -4.36 -5.85 8.16
C PRO A 24 -4.22 -4.47 7.52
N VAL A 25 -2.99 -4.01 7.27
CA VAL A 25 -2.74 -2.68 6.65
C VAL A 25 -3.29 -2.63 5.23
N GLY A 26 -3.09 -3.68 4.44
CA GLY A 26 -3.61 -3.74 3.08
C GLY A 26 -5.13 -3.79 3.03
N LEU A 27 -5.78 -4.50 3.96
CA LEU A 27 -7.25 -4.50 4.08
C LEU A 27 -7.80 -3.14 4.49
N ILE A 28 -7.15 -2.47 5.43
CA ILE A 28 -7.50 -1.10 5.85
C ILE A 28 -7.42 -0.15 4.67
N LEU A 29 -6.30 -0.14 3.94
CA LEU A 29 -6.11 0.71 2.77
C LEU A 29 -7.13 0.35 1.69
N ALA A 30 -7.40 -0.94 1.46
CA ALA A 30 -8.42 -1.36 0.51
C ALA A 30 -9.81 -0.86 0.90
N ALA A 31 -10.19 -0.90 2.17
CA ALA A 31 -11.47 -0.38 2.65
C ALA A 31 -11.58 1.14 2.43
N HIS A 32 -10.54 1.92 2.78
CA HIS A 32 -10.53 3.36 2.56
C HIS A 32 -10.53 3.74 1.08
N GLY A 33 -9.76 3.02 0.26
CA GLY A 33 -9.77 3.20 -1.19
C GLY A 33 -11.14 2.87 -1.79
N ALA A 34 -11.83 1.84 -1.29
CA ALA A 34 -13.17 1.49 -1.73
C ALA A 34 -14.21 2.55 -1.33
N GLN A 35 -14.08 3.18 -0.17
CA GLN A 35 -14.89 4.34 0.21
C GLN A 35 -14.71 5.49 -0.78
N LYS A 36 -13.47 5.78 -1.15
CA LYS A 36 -13.12 6.86 -2.08
C LYS A 36 -13.55 6.58 -3.52
N LEU A 37 -13.39 5.36 -4.01
CA LEU A 37 -13.66 5.03 -5.42
C LEU A 37 -15.13 4.65 -5.65
N PHE A 38 -15.67 3.79 -4.79
CA PHE A 38 -16.94 3.09 -5.06
C PHE A 38 -18.06 3.49 -4.10
N GLY A 39 -17.77 4.30 -3.08
CA GLY A 39 -18.75 4.69 -2.06
C GLY A 39 -19.16 3.54 -1.14
N TRP A 40 -18.38 2.45 -1.13
CA TRP A 40 -18.63 1.32 -0.23
C TRP A 40 -18.42 1.72 1.22
N PHE A 41 -18.99 0.96 2.16
CA PHE A 41 -18.84 1.20 3.60
C PHE A 41 -19.21 2.64 4.04
N GLY A 42 -20.22 3.22 3.38
CA GLY A 42 -20.69 4.58 3.66
C GLY A 42 -19.76 5.70 3.16
N GLY A 43 -18.85 5.40 2.23
CA GLY A 43 -17.97 6.38 1.60
C GLY A 43 -18.69 7.31 0.61
N TYR A 44 -18.03 8.43 0.29
CA TYR A 44 -18.59 9.44 -0.62
C TYR A 44 -18.56 9.04 -2.11
N GLY A 45 -17.85 7.96 -2.46
CA GLY A 45 -17.58 7.60 -3.85
C GLY A 45 -16.69 8.62 -4.54
N LEU A 46 -16.36 8.33 -5.80
CA LEU A 46 -15.31 9.07 -6.52
C LEU A 46 -15.65 10.55 -6.70
N GLU A 47 -16.90 10.83 -7.05
CA GLU A 47 -17.37 12.18 -7.30
C GLU A 47 -17.47 13.00 -6.01
N GLY A 48 -18.08 12.45 -4.95
CA GLY A 48 -18.18 13.12 -3.65
C GLY A 48 -16.81 13.33 -2.99
N THR A 49 -15.92 12.35 -3.08
CA THR A 49 -14.53 12.50 -2.62
C THR A 49 -13.81 13.58 -3.42
N GLY A 50 -14.00 13.61 -4.74
CA GLY A 50 -13.39 14.62 -5.60
C GLY A 50 -13.86 16.04 -5.27
N GLN A 51 -15.15 16.23 -5.04
CA GLN A 51 -15.71 17.51 -4.61
C GLN A 51 -15.15 17.96 -3.25
N TRP A 52 -15.05 17.02 -2.30
CA TRP A 52 -14.45 17.30 -0.99
C TRP A 52 -12.96 17.65 -1.08
N LEU A 53 -12.19 16.95 -1.91
CA LEU A 53 -10.78 17.27 -2.11
C LEU A 53 -10.59 18.66 -2.75
N ALA A 54 -11.43 19.00 -3.73
CA ALA A 54 -11.41 20.35 -4.32
C ALA A 54 -11.73 21.43 -3.27
N SER A 55 -12.68 21.19 -2.37
CA SER A 55 -13.07 22.17 -1.35
C SER A 55 -11.98 22.47 -0.31
N ILE A 56 -11.01 21.56 -0.14
CA ILE A 56 -9.82 21.77 0.70
C ILE A 56 -8.57 22.21 -0.11
N GLY A 57 -8.75 22.59 -1.38
CA GLY A 57 -7.68 23.13 -2.23
C GLY A 57 -6.84 22.09 -2.97
N LEU A 58 -7.22 20.81 -2.95
CA LEU A 58 -6.57 19.76 -3.73
C LEU A 58 -7.23 19.66 -5.11
N GLU A 59 -6.83 20.54 -6.03
CA GLU A 59 -7.32 20.54 -7.40
C GLU A 59 -6.31 19.93 -8.40
N PRO A 60 -6.78 19.19 -9.43
CA PRO A 60 -8.17 18.83 -9.73
C PRO A 60 -8.70 17.72 -8.80
N GLY A 61 -9.78 17.99 -8.06
CA GLY A 61 -10.25 17.12 -6.98
C GLY A 61 -10.61 15.70 -7.42
N TYR A 62 -11.30 15.55 -8.56
CA TYR A 62 -11.64 14.22 -9.11
C TYR A 62 -10.39 13.38 -9.40
N LEU A 63 -9.35 13.99 -9.97
CA LEU A 63 -8.08 13.30 -10.25
C LEU A 63 -7.38 12.92 -8.94
N MET A 64 -7.37 13.82 -7.96
CA MET A 64 -6.78 13.53 -6.65
C MET A 64 -7.52 12.39 -5.95
N ALA A 65 -8.85 12.35 -6.04
CA ALA A 65 -9.66 11.27 -5.48
C ALA A 65 -9.39 9.94 -6.17
N LEU A 66 -9.23 9.95 -7.51
CA LEU A 66 -8.89 8.77 -8.28
C LEU A 66 -7.49 8.24 -7.91
N LEU A 67 -6.50 9.13 -7.80
CA LEU A 67 -5.12 8.77 -7.47
C LEU A 67 -5.03 8.24 -6.04
N ALA A 68 -5.57 8.97 -5.05
CA ALA A 68 -5.55 8.55 -3.65
C ALA A 68 -6.37 7.27 -3.43
N GLY A 69 -7.61 7.24 -3.95
CA GLY A 69 -8.49 6.06 -3.84
C GLY A 69 -7.91 4.85 -4.57
N GLY A 70 -7.33 5.03 -5.75
CA GLY A 70 -6.67 3.98 -6.52
C GLY A 70 -5.42 3.43 -5.83
N ALA A 71 -4.56 4.32 -5.33
CA ALA A 71 -3.36 3.95 -4.59
C ALA A 71 -3.70 3.17 -3.31
N GLU A 72 -4.72 3.59 -2.56
CA GLU A 72 -5.18 2.88 -1.37
C GLU A 72 -5.85 1.56 -1.71
N PHE A 73 -6.75 1.53 -2.69
CA PHE A 73 -7.52 0.34 -3.04
C PHE A 73 -6.63 -0.75 -3.64
N PHE A 74 -6.01 -0.45 -4.78
CA PHE A 74 -5.20 -1.43 -5.50
C PHE A 74 -3.87 -1.69 -4.80
N GLY A 75 -3.27 -0.66 -4.17
CA GLY A 75 -2.09 -0.85 -3.33
C GLY A 75 -2.40 -1.74 -2.13
N GLY A 76 -3.53 -1.51 -1.46
CA GLY A 76 -3.98 -2.35 -0.35
C GLY A 76 -4.19 -3.81 -0.76
N LEU A 77 -4.91 -4.06 -1.86
CA LEU A 77 -5.09 -5.41 -2.39
C LEU A 77 -3.75 -6.07 -2.78
N ALA A 78 -2.86 -5.33 -3.42
CA ALA A 78 -1.53 -5.80 -3.78
C ALA A 78 -0.73 -6.23 -2.53
N LEU A 79 -0.79 -5.46 -1.44
CA LEU A 79 -0.17 -5.82 -0.16
C LEU A 79 -0.80 -7.09 0.47
N VAL A 80 -2.13 -7.20 0.46
CA VAL A 80 -2.85 -8.39 0.96
C VAL A 80 -2.48 -9.64 0.19
N LEU A 81 -2.27 -9.52 -1.12
CA LEU A 81 -1.85 -10.63 -1.98
C LEU A 81 -0.33 -10.88 -1.92
N GLY A 82 0.44 -9.90 -1.45
CA GLY A 82 1.90 -9.92 -1.52
C GLY A 82 2.39 -9.89 -2.97
N LEU A 83 1.74 -9.08 -3.80
CA LEU A 83 2.06 -8.86 -5.20
C LEU A 83 2.66 -7.48 -5.38
N LEU A 84 3.81 -7.37 -6.05
CA LEU A 84 4.57 -6.12 -6.22
C LEU A 84 4.70 -5.36 -4.90
N THR A 85 5.04 -6.08 -3.82
CA THR A 85 4.87 -5.57 -2.45
C THR A 85 5.66 -4.29 -2.21
N ARG A 86 6.89 -4.20 -2.73
CA ARG A 86 7.72 -2.99 -2.58
C ARG A 86 7.13 -1.77 -3.31
N PRO A 87 6.80 -1.84 -4.61
CA PRO A 87 6.07 -0.77 -5.28
C PRO A 87 4.75 -0.39 -4.60
N ALA A 88 3.91 -1.37 -4.27
CA ALA A 88 2.62 -1.14 -3.63
C ALA A 88 2.80 -0.41 -2.28
N ALA A 89 3.75 -0.87 -1.46
CA ALA A 89 4.07 -0.28 -0.19
C ALA A 89 4.59 1.16 -0.32
N LEU A 90 5.45 1.45 -1.31
CA LEU A 90 5.94 2.81 -1.56
C LEU A 90 4.82 3.76 -1.98
N VAL A 91 3.94 3.32 -2.88
CA VAL A 91 2.79 4.12 -3.33
C VAL A 91 1.83 4.39 -2.16
N SER A 92 1.54 3.38 -1.35
CA SER A 92 0.71 3.54 -0.15
C SER A 92 1.37 4.48 0.88
N ALA A 93 2.67 4.35 1.12
CA ALA A 93 3.41 5.23 2.02
C ALA A 93 3.36 6.69 1.54
N PHE A 94 3.61 6.93 0.25
CA PHE A 94 3.50 8.26 -0.33
C PHE A 94 2.08 8.83 -0.19
N THR A 95 1.06 8.02 -0.39
CA THR A 95 -0.35 8.43 -0.23
C THR A 95 -0.66 8.83 1.22
N MET A 96 -0.16 8.07 2.20
CA MET A 96 -0.30 8.42 3.62
C MET A 96 0.45 9.72 3.95
N LEU A 97 1.63 9.95 3.37
CA LEU A 97 2.38 11.18 3.54
C LEU A 97 1.58 12.40 3.04
N VAL A 98 0.97 12.29 1.85
CA VAL A 98 0.07 13.33 1.32
C VAL A 98 -1.13 13.53 2.23
N ALA A 99 -1.77 12.46 2.70
CA ALA A 99 -2.91 12.56 3.62
C ALA A 99 -2.54 13.28 4.93
N ILE A 100 -1.36 12.98 5.51
CA ILE A 100 -0.86 13.66 6.71
C ILE A 100 -0.78 15.16 6.46
N PHE A 101 -0.05 15.60 5.44
CA PHE A 101 0.20 17.03 5.24
C PHE A 101 -0.98 17.81 4.68
N ALA A 102 -1.81 17.19 3.84
CA ALA A 102 -2.91 17.88 3.19
C ALA A 102 -4.18 17.92 4.04
N VAL A 103 -4.41 16.90 4.88
CA VAL A 103 -5.70 16.72 5.58
C VAL A 103 -5.56 16.78 7.10
N HIS A 104 -4.51 16.17 7.67
CA HIS A 104 -4.49 15.86 9.10
C HIS A 104 -3.49 16.69 9.93
N ILE A 105 -2.45 17.27 9.33
CA ILE A 105 -1.34 17.89 10.06
C ILE A 105 -1.79 19.06 10.95
N GLY A 106 -2.79 19.84 10.50
CA GLY A 106 -3.36 20.96 11.23
C GLY A 106 -4.19 20.56 12.45
N ASN A 107 -4.61 19.30 12.54
CA ASN A 107 -5.49 18.79 13.60
C ASN A 107 -4.72 18.21 14.80
N GLY A 108 -3.38 18.22 14.75
CA GLY A 108 -2.52 17.62 15.76
C GLY A 108 -2.39 16.10 15.62
N LEU A 109 -1.87 15.44 16.66
CA LEU A 109 -1.56 14.01 16.59
C LEU A 109 -2.82 13.14 16.66
N PHE A 110 -3.65 13.32 17.69
CA PHE A 110 -4.66 12.35 18.10
C PHE A 110 -5.80 12.16 17.10
N MET A 111 -6.14 10.90 16.82
CA MET A 111 -7.24 10.52 15.94
C MET A 111 -8.60 11.10 16.39
N SER A 112 -8.82 11.27 17.69
CA SER A 112 -10.06 11.87 18.23
C SER A 112 -10.37 13.26 17.69
N ASN A 113 -9.32 13.99 17.27
CA ASN A 113 -9.42 15.31 16.69
C ASN A 113 -9.31 15.28 15.16
N ASN A 114 -9.42 14.12 14.52
CA ASN A 114 -9.07 13.90 13.13
C ASN A 114 -7.58 14.21 12.83
N GLY A 115 -6.71 13.94 13.81
CA GLY A 115 -5.26 14.09 13.72
C GLY A 115 -4.57 13.02 12.87
N TYR A 116 -3.26 13.16 12.70
CA TYR A 116 -2.47 12.37 11.76
C TYR A 116 -1.96 11.01 12.29
N GLU A 117 -2.24 10.66 13.55
CA GLU A 117 -1.79 9.43 14.23
C GLU A 117 -1.98 8.17 13.38
N TYR A 118 -3.16 7.99 12.80
CA TYR A 118 -3.48 6.80 12.01
C TYR A 118 -2.72 6.73 10.69
N ALA A 119 -2.71 7.85 9.96
CA ALA A 119 -1.99 7.95 8.70
C ALA A 119 -0.48 7.77 8.93
N LEU A 120 0.05 8.25 10.06
CA LEU A 120 1.44 8.02 10.45
C LEU A 120 1.72 6.55 10.75
N ALA A 121 0.82 5.85 11.45
CA ALA A 121 0.98 4.42 11.71
C ALA A 121 0.98 3.61 10.40
N LEU A 122 0.04 3.88 9.49
CA LEU A 122 0.00 3.24 8.18
C LEU A 122 1.23 3.58 7.33
N PHE A 123 1.69 4.83 7.37
CA PHE A 123 2.92 5.28 6.71
C PHE A 123 4.14 4.49 7.22
N ALA A 124 4.31 4.37 8.53
CA ALA A 124 5.45 3.66 9.12
C ALA A 124 5.46 2.18 8.73
N VAL A 125 4.31 1.51 8.76
CA VAL A 125 4.21 0.09 8.37
C VAL A 125 4.44 -0.10 6.88
N THR A 126 3.85 0.74 6.03
CA THR A 126 4.04 0.65 4.58
C THR A 126 5.49 0.97 4.19
N LEU A 127 6.15 1.94 4.84
CA LEU A 127 7.57 2.20 4.64
C LEU A 127 8.45 1.02 5.09
N ALA A 128 8.12 0.38 6.21
CA ALA A 128 8.83 -0.82 6.65
C ALA A 128 8.68 -1.97 5.63
N LEU A 129 7.47 -2.17 5.08
CA LEU A 129 7.21 -3.17 4.03
C LEU A 129 7.93 -2.84 2.71
N ALA A 130 8.08 -1.55 2.37
CA ALA A 130 8.83 -1.12 1.20
C ALA A 130 10.33 -1.49 1.31
N VAL A 131 10.90 -1.39 2.52
CA VAL A 131 12.30 -1.75 2.80
C VAL A 131 12.47 -3.27 2.92
N GLN A 132 11.60 -3.94 3.69
CA GLN A 132 11.69 -5.36 3.99
C GLN A 132 11.26 -6.27 2.83
N GLY A 133 10.27 -5.85 2.05
CA GLY A 133 9.63 -6.64 1.00
C GLY A 133 8.54 -7.60 1.50
N ALA A 134 8.16 -8.54 0.63
CA ALA A 134 6.85 -9.21 0.65
C ALA A 134 6.60 -10.26 1.76
N GLY A 135 7.64 -10.81 2.36
CA GLY A 135 7.57 -12.00 3.22
C GLY A 135 7.55 -13.35 2.48
N ARG A 136 7.54 -14.45 3.25
CA ARG A 136 7.60 -15.84 2.76
C ARG A 136 6.32 -16.32 2.08
N PHE A 137 5.18 -15.72 2.42
CA PHE A 137 3.85 -16.13 1.96
C PHE A 137 3.28 -15.21 0.86
N ALA A 138 4.15 -14.56 0.11
CA ALA A 138 3.77 -13.59 -0.93
C ALA A 138 3.71 -14.22 -2.31
N LEU A 139 2.75 -13.80 -3.15
CA LEU A 139 2.68 -14.22 -4.55
C LEU A 139 3.90 -13.78 -5.36
N ASP A 140 4.61 -12.73 -4.93
CA ASP A 140 5.90 -12.32 -5.50
C ASP A 140 6.92 -13.48 -5.58
N LYS A 141 6.90 -14.41 -4.62
CA LYS A 141 7.78 -15.59 -4.65
C LYS A 141 7.38 -16.59 -5.73
N VAL A 142 6.08 -16.84 -5.90
CA VAL A 142 5.55 -17.74 -6.94
C VAL A 142 5.88 -17.20 -8.33
N LEU A 143 5.78 -15.88 -8.53
CA LEU A 143 6.15 -15.23 -9.79
C LEU A 143 7.66 -15.28 -10.06
N LEU A 144 8.49 -15.08 -9.04
CA LEU A 144 9.94 -15.27 -9.14
C LEU A 144 10.33 -16.70 -9.53
N GLU A 145 9.70 -17.71 -8.93
CA GLU A 145 9.97 -19.12 -9.24
C GLU A 145 9.53 -19.47 -10.67
N ARG A 146 8.42 -18.93 -11.14
CA ARG A 146 7.88 -19.20 -12.49
C ARG A 146 8.56 -18.42 -13.61
N PHE A 147 8.97 -17.16 -13.38
CA PHE A 147 9.49 -16.26 -14.42
C PHE A 147 10.96 -15.86 -14.24
N GLY A 148 11.56 -16.12 -13.08
CA GLY A 148 12.97 -15.81 -12.76
C GLY A 148 13.99 -16.82 -13.28
N GLY A 149 13.54 -17.89 -13.92
CA GLY A 149 14.36 -18.95 -14.50
C GLY A 149 14.52 -20.15 -13.57
N ALA A 150 14.08 -21.31 -14.05
CA ALA A 150 14.61 -22.59 -13.64
C ALA A 150 16.14 -22.55 -13.81
N GLY A 151 16.86 -22.34 -12.72
CA GLY A 151 18.29 -22.07 -12.76
C GLY A 151 19.00 -22.25 -11.43
N ASN A 152 18.57 -23.23 -10.64
CA ASN A 152 19.43 -24.25 -10.03
C ASN A 152 18.61 -25.11 -9.09
N GLY A 153 18.74 -26.43 -9.25
CA GLY A 153 18.19 -27.39 -8.32
C GLY A 153 18.69 -27.11 -6.90
N LEU A 154 17.76 -26.83 -6.00
CA LEU A 154 17.99 -27.08 -4.59
C LEU A 154 17.69 -28.57 -4.36
N ARG A 155 18.74 -29.37 -4.60
CA ARG A 155 19.01 -30.50 -3.72
C ARG A 155 19.19 -29.91 -2.33
N THR A 156 18.29 -30.23 -1.44
CA THR A 156 18.65 -30.50 -0.06
C THR A 156 17.97 -31.81 0.29
N ASP A 157 18.71 -32.85 -0.02
CA ASP A 157 18.63 -34.15 0.62
C ASP A 157 19.02 -33.93 2.10
N ALA A 158 18.25 -34.51 3.03
CA ALA A 158 18.45 -34.59 4.50
C ALA A 158 18.15 -33.34 5.35
#